data_AF-A0ABD6B7I9-F1
#
_entry.id   AF-A0ABD6B7I9-F1
#
_cell.length_a   1.000
_cell.length_b   1.000
_cell.length_c   1.000
_cell.angle_alpha   90.00
_cell.angle_beta   90.00
_cell.angle_gamma   90.00
#
_symmetry.space_group_name_H-M   'P 1'
#
loop_
_entity.id
_entity.type
_entity.pdbx_description
1 polymer ?
#
loop_
_entity_poly.entity_id
_entity_poly.type
_entity_poly.pdbx_seq_one_letter_code
_entity_poly.pdbx_strand_id
1 'polypeptide(L)'
;MAITDKIYVKNHRQIASQLERSIPKGAFKGATLDLLFTGDGIEKLDEATREKVLDFAEDFLDCDCDNNPYCGHPEEKFVQYLLELRAQGLGPDAIVDTMSAEYMLYAYSGDVLSFLDSSIRRLEAVESLAEVEGDQEAARRAREAKQELSG
;
A
#
# COMPACT_ATOMS: atom_id res chain seq x y z
N MET A 1 -2.39 -14.06 2.16
CA MET A 1 -1.36 -13.07 2.51
C MET A 1 -1.90 -11.71 2.13
N ALA A 2 -1.57 -10.69 2.92
CA ALA A 2 -1.95 -9.32 2.59
C ALA A 2 -1.19 -8.85 1.34
N ILE A 3 -1.72 -7.87 0.61
CA ILE A 3 -0.99 -7.29 -0.52
C ILE A 3 0.31 -6.62 -0.05
N THR A 4 0.32 -6.04 1.16
CA THR A 4 1.48 -5.42 1.80
C THR A 4 2.65 -6.38 2.03
N ASP A 5 2.39 -7.69 2.18
CA ASP A 5 3.45 -8.73 2.23
C ASP A 5 4.21 -8.88 0.91
N LYS A 6 3.64 -8.38 -0.18
CA LYS A 6 4.13 -8.51 -1.56
C LYS A 6 4.53 -7.16 -2.17
N ILE A 7 4.70 -6.14 -1.34
CA ILE A 7 5.23 -4.84 -1.74
C ILE A 7 6.72 -4.81 -1.46
N TYR A 8 7.51 -4.53 -2.48
CA TYR A 8 8.96 -4.60 -2.45
C TYR A 8 9.58 -3.24 -2.76
N VAL A 9 10.73 -2.97 -2.15
CA VAL A 9 11.53 -1.77 -2.42
C VAL A 9 12.33 -1.97 -3.70
N LYS A 10 12.07 -1.13 -4.70
CA LYS A 10 12.85 -1.07 -5.94
C LYS A 10 14.29 -0.68 -5.62
N ASN A 11 15.25 -1.30 -6.31
CA ASN A 11 16.68 -1.06 -6.08
C ASN A 11 17.13 -1.28 -4.61
N HIS A 12 16.45 -2.11 -3.82
CA HIS A 12 16.77 -2.36 -2.39
C HIS A 12 18.26 -2.58 -2.10
N ARG A 13 19.03 -3.23 -3.00
CA ARG A 13 20.47 -3.44 -2.81
C ARG A 13 21.29 -2.16 -2.89
N GLN A 14 20.92 -1.25 -3.79
CA GLN A 14 21.56 0.05 -3.93
C GLN A 14 21.28 0.91 -2.70
N ILE A 15 20.01 0.96 -2.28
CA ILE A 15 19.58 1.67 -1.07
C ILE A 15 20.29 1.10 0.16
N ALA A 16 20.32 -0.22 0.33
CA ALA A 16 21.06 -0.90 1.41
C ALA A 16 22.56 -0.51 1.42
N SER A 17 23.17 -0.41 0.23
CA SER A 17 24.57 -0.03 0.09
C SER A 17 24.83 1.42 0.49
N GLN A 18 23.94 2.35 0.13
CA GLN A 18 24.06 3.77 0.52
C GLN A 18 23.85 3.96 2.02
N LEU A 19 22.93 3.19 2.62
CA LEU A 19 22.65 3.21 4.06
C LEU A 19 23.71 2.48 4.90
N GLU A 20 24.62 1.72 4.25
CA GLU A 20 25.62 0.87 4.88
C GLU A 20 25.00 -0.16 5.86
N ARG A 21 23.75 -0.58 5.60
CA ARG A 21 22.97 -1.49 6.44
C ARG A 21 22.14 -2.45 5.59
N SER A 22 21.89 -3.64 6.11
CA SER A 22 20.98 -4.58 5.45
C SER A 22 19.54 -4.16 5.69
N ILE A 23 18.76 -4.02 4.61
CA ILE A 23 17.31 -3.81 4.68
C ILE A 23 16.58 -5.00 4.05
N PRO A 24 15.43 -5.42 4.59
CA PRO A 24 14.57 -6.38 3.94
C PRO A 24 14.14 -5.91 2.54
N LYS A 25 13.78 -6.85 1.67
CA LYS A 25 13.20 -6.50 0.37
C LYS A 25 11.79 -5.90 0.49
N GLY A 26 11.04 -6.29 1.51
CA GLY A 26 9.66 -5.86 1.70
C GLY A 26 9.57 -4.47 2.31
N ALA A 27 8.67 -3.64 1.80
CA ALA A 27 8.45 -2.27 2.28
C ALA A 27 7.85 -2.26 3.70
N PHE A 28 6.87 -3.13 3.94
CA PHE A 28 6.15 -3.24 5.23
C PHE A 28 6.78 -4.27 6.17
N LYS A 29 8.11 -4.43 6.14
CA LYS A 29 8.82 -5.21 7.16
C LYS A 29 9.22 -4.28 8.28
N GLY A 30 9.12 -4.73 9.54
CA GLY A 30 9.41 -3.91 10.72
C GLY A 30 10.74 -3.16 10.62
N ALA A 31 11.82 -3.85 10.25
CA ALA A 31 13.12 -3.21 10.07
C ALA A 31 13.17 -2.15 8.95
N THR A 32 12.34 -2.27 7.92
CA THR A 32 12.19 -1.23 6.89
C THR A 32 11.38 -0.05 7.43
N LEU A 33 10.26 -0.31 8.10
CA LEU A 33 9.41 0.73 8.68
C LEU A 33 10.14 1.52 9.79
N ASP A 34 10.92 0.86 10.63
CA ASP A 34 11.76 1.49 11.66
C ASP A 34 12.73 2.51 11.05
N LEU A 35 13.40 2.12 9.96
CA LEU A 35 14.34 2.97 9.27
C LEU A 35 13.65 4.23 8.71
N LEU A 36 12.49 4.04 8.07
CA LEU A 36 11.71 5.13 7.48
C LEU A 36 11.13 6.06 8.56
N PHE A 37 10.67 5.50 9.67
CA PHE A 37 10.08 6.25 10.78
C PHE A 37 11.13 7.06 11.57
N THR A 38 12.28 6.46 11.87
CA THR A 38 13.35 7.13 12.62
C THR A 38 14.11 8.17 11.79
N GLY A 39 14.13 8.01 10.47
CA GLY A 39 14.89 8.86 9.58
C GLY A 39 16.38 8.53 9.51
N ASP A 40 16.82 7.47 10.18
CA ASP A 40 18.24 7.12 10.34
C ASP A 40 18.92 6.83 9.00
N GLY A 41 19.93 7.62 8.63
CA GLY A 41 20.74 7.39 7.43
C GLY A 41 20.08 7.82 6.13
N ILE A 42 18.85 8.34 6.17
CA ILE A 42 18.14 8.87 4.99
C ILE A 42 18.92 10.03 4.35
N GLU A 43 19.72 10.77 5.13
CA GLU A 43 20.60 11.82 4.65
C GLU A 43 21.73 11.34 3.73
N LYS A 44 22.05 10.04 3.76
CA LYS A 44 23.07 9.41 2.88
C LYS A 44 22.52 9.03 1.50
N LEU A 45 21.19 9.01 1.35
CA LEU A 45 20.53 8.67 0.09
C LEU A 45 20.74 9.80 -0.93
N ASP A 46 20.79 9.44 -2.21
CA ASP A 46 20.74 10.46 -3.26
C ASP A 46 19.41 11.23 -3.21
N GLU A 47 19.42 12.47 -3.69
CA GLU A 47 18.30 13.41 -3.55
C GLU A 47 16.97 12.84 -4.06
N ALA A 48 16.99 12.19 -5.22
CA ALA A 48 15.80 11.58 -5.83
C ALA A 48 15.25 10.43 -4.99
N THR A 49 16.13 9.55 -4.47
CA THR A 49 15.72 8.46 -3.58
C THR A 49 15.20 8.99 -2.25
N ARG A 50 15.84 10.02 -1.71
CA ARG A 50 15.48 10.65 -0.44
C ARG A 50 14.08 11.27 -0.50
N GLU A 51 13.78 11.99 -1.57
CA GLU A 51 12.45 12.59 -1.80
C GLU A 51 11.35 11.53 -1.72
N LYS A 52 11.48 10.44 -2.50
CA LYS A 52 10.50 9.35 -2.54
C LYS A 52 10.30 8.63 -1.21
N VAL A 53 11.37 8.52 -0.43
CA VAL A 53 11.35 7.94 0.92
C VAL A 53 10.61 8.86 1.90
N LEU A 54 10.82 10.18 1.81
CA LEU A 54 10.12 11.15 2.65
C LEU A 54 8.63 11.23 2.28
N ASP A 55 8.30 11.23 0.98
CA ASP A 55 6.92 11.17 0.49
C ASP A 55 6.19 9.95 1.10
N PHE A 56 6.83 8.76 1.08
CA PHE A 56 6.25 7.56 1.68
C PHE A 56 6.04 7.71 3.20
N ALA A 57 7.00 8.29 3.91
CA ALA A 57 6.89 8.48 5.35
C ALA A 57 5.75 9.44 5.71
N GLU A 58 5.63 10.55 4.97
CA GLU A 58 4.56 11.52 5.15
C GLU A 58 3.19 10.90 4.87
N ASP A 59 3.03 10.20 3.74
CA ASP A 59 1.73 9.66 3.34
C ASP A 59 1.28 8.49 4.25
N PHE A 60 2.20 7.59 4.62
CA PHE A 60 1.83 6.31 5.25
C PHE A 60 2.21 6.20 6.73
N LEU A 61 3.24 6.89 7.21
CA LEU A 61 3.70 6.77 8.61
C LEU A 61 3.21 7.91 9.51
N ASP A 62 2.57 8.96 8.97
CA ASP A 62 2.06 10.08 9.78
C ASP A 62 0.80 9.66 10.60
N CYS A 63 1.00 9.22 11.83
CA CYS A 63 -0.08 8.95 12.79
C CYS A 63 0.38 9.11 14.24
N ASP A 64 -0.56 9.50 15.11
CA ASP A 64 -0.30 9.79 16.53
C ASP A 64 -0.37 8.53 17.43
N CYS A 65 -0.29 7.32 16.87
CA CYS A 65 -0.37 6.11 17.67
C CYS A 65 0.91 5.87 18.47
N ASP A 66 0.78 5.48 19.74
CA ASP A 66 1.93 5.14 20.60
C ASP A 66 2.82 4.01 20.02
N ASN A 67 2.22 3.12 19.23
CA ASN A 67 2.92 1.98 18.61
C ASN A 67 3.33 2.24 17.15
N ASN A 68 3.32 3.47 16.66
CA ASN A 68 3.81 3.81 15.32
C ASN A 68 5.30 3.39 15.17
N PRO A 69 5.72 2.70 14.09
CA PRO A 69 5.00 2.31 12.86
C PRO A 69 4.34 0.92 12.86
N TYR A 70 4.21 0.30 14.02
CA TYR A 70 3.62 -1.03 14.23
C TYR A 70 2.13 -1.02 14.56
N CYS A 71 1.44 0.10 14.34
CA CYS A 71 0.01 0.24 14.62
C CYS A 71 -0.89 -0.35 13.53
N GLY A 72 -0.35 -0.69 12.35
CA GLY A 72 -1.09 -1.21 11.20
C GLY A 72 -1.63 -0.13 10.24
N HIS A 73 -1.64 1.13 10.66
CA HIS A 73 -2.05 2.24 9.80
C HIS A 73 -1.22 2.38 8.52
N PRO A 74 0.11 2.16 8.50
CA PRO A 74 0.86 2.22 7.25
C PRO A 74 0.33 1.25 6.20
N GLU A 75 0.04 0.01 6.59
CA GLU A 75 -0.54 -0.99 5.72
C GLU A 75 -1.96 -0.63 5.27
N GLU A 76 -2.80 -0.14 6.18
CA GLU A 76 -4.18 0.27 5.88
C GLU A 76 -4.24 1.44 4.91
N LYS A 77 -3.46 2.50 5.17
CA LYS A 77 -3.34 3.67 4.30
C LYS A 77 -2.81 3.28 2.92
N PHE A 78 -1.82 2.39 2.86
CA PHE A 78 -1.30 1.90 1.58
C PHE A 78 -2.33 1.08 0.80
N VAL A 79 -3.09 0.22 1.49
CA VAL A 79 -4.21 -0.52 0.88
C VAL A 79 -5.26 0.44 0.34
N GLN A 80 -5.61 1.49 1.09
CA GLN A 80 -6.52 2.53 0.66
C GLN A 80 -6.01 3.22 -0.62
N TYR A 81 -4.74 3.64 -0.63
CA TYR A 81 -4.11 4.23 -1.81
C TYR A 81 -4.23 3.33 -3.06
N LEU A 82 -3.99 2.02 -2.95
CA LEU A 82 -4.16 1.09 -4.09
C LEU A 82 -5.61 1.02 -4.59
N LEU A 83 -6.58 1.04 -3.67
CA LEU A 83 -8.01 1.01 -4.02
C LEU A 83 -8.45 2.34 -4.67
N GLU A 84 -7.92 3.47 -4.20
CA GLU A 84 -8.18 4.79 -4.78
C GLU A 84 -7.63 4.92 -6.20
N LEU A 85 -6.39 4.47 -6.45
CA LEU A 85 -5.85 4.38 -7.80
C LEU A 85 -6.74 3.52 -8.71
N ARG A 86 -7.24 2.40 -8.18
CA ARG A 86 -8.14 1.54 -8.94
C ARG A 86 -9.47 2.23 -9.26
N ALA A 87 -10.06 2.92 -8.29
CA ALA A 87 -11.31 3.68 -8.45
C ALA A 87 -11.16 4.84 -9.47
N GLN A 88 -9.95 5.37 -9.66
CA GLN A 88 -9.62 6.31 -10.73
C GLN A 88 -9.51 5.65 -12.12
N GLY A 89 -9.73 4.33 -12.22
CA GLY A 89 -9.73 3.58 -13.48
C GLY A 89 -8.38 2.94 -13.84
N LEU A 90 -7.37 3.00 -12.97
CA LEU A 90 -6.06 2.40 -13.27
C LEU A 90 -6.14 0.87 -13.20
N GLY A 91 -5.61 0.22 -14.23
CA GLY A 91 -5.41 -1.24 -14.24
C GLY A 91 -4.21 -1.66 -13.38
N PRO A 92 -4.01 -2.97 -13.15
CA PRO A 92 -2.94 -3.48 -12.29
C PRO A 92 -1.53 -3.00 -12.66
N ASP A 93 -1.20 -2.98 -13.96
CA ASP A 93 0.11 -2.51 -14.43
C ASP A 93 0.30 -1.01 -14.18
N ALA A 94 -0.73 -0.21 -14.47
CA ALA A 94 -0.69 1.23 -14.23
C ALA A 94 -0.55 1.55 -12.73
N ILE A 95 -1.23 0.80 -11.86
CA ILE A 95 -1.05 0.92 -10.41
C ILE A 95 0.40 0.64 -10.00
N VAL A 96 1.01 -0.43 -10.56
CA VAL A 96 2.42 -0.76 -10.31
C VAL A 96 3.35 0.35 -10.77
N ASP A 97 3.10 0.93 -11.94
CA ASP A 97 3.89 2.04 -12.48
C ASP A 97 3.78 3.28 -11.60
N THR A 98 2.57 3.62 -11.14
CA THR A 98 2.32 4.78 -10.26
C THR A 98 3.06 4.62 -8.92
N MET A 99 2.86 3.52 -8.19
CA MET A 99 3.56 3.33 -6.90
C MET A 99 5.09 3.19 -7.07
N SER A 100 5.55 2.71 -8.23
CA SER A 100 6.98 2.66 -8.57
C SER A 100 7.57 4.04 -8.77
N ALA A 101 6.80 4.96 -9.38
CA ALA A 101 7.23 6.33 -9.63
C ALA A 101 7.12 7.21 -8.39
N GLU A 102 6.09 7.01 -7.57
CA GLU A 102 5.79 7.82 -6.38
C GLU A 102 6.62 7.40 -5.17
N TYR A 103 6.86 6.11 -4.95
CA TYR A 103 7.47 5.62 -3.71
C TYR A 103 8.63 4.65 -3.91
N MET A 104 9.07 4.42 -5.16
CA MET A 104 10.02 3.35 -5.50
C MET A 104 9.58 1.97 -4.99
N LEU A 105 8.27 1.72 -4.95
CA LEU A 105 7.70 0.45 -4.53
C LEU A 105 7.20 -0.33 -5.74
N TYR A 106 7.31 -1.65 -5.69
CA TYR A 106 6.73 -2.49 -6.72
C TYR A 106 6.10 -3.75 -6.14
N ALA A 107 5.13 -4.28 -6.89
CA ALA A 107 4.59 -5.62 -6.72
C ALA A 107 4.52 -6.27 -8.10
N TYR A 108 4.30 -7.58 -8.15
CA TYR A 108 3.97 -8.20 -9.42
C TYR A 108 2.53 -7.84 -9.81
N SER A 109 2.27 -7.52 -11.07
CA SER A 109 0.93 -7.12 -11.54
C SER A 109 -0.14 -8.17 -11.23
N GLY A 110 0.23 -9.46 -11.26
CA GLY A 110 -0.66 -10.56 -10.86
C GLY A 110 -1.05 -10.52 -9.37
N ASP A 111 -0.19 -10.02 -8.49
CA ASP A 111 -0.50 -9.85 -7.07
C ASP A 111 -1.48 -8.70 -6.86
N VAL A 112 -1.29 -7.58 -7.58
CA VAL A 112 -2.24 -6.45 -7.57
C VAL A 112 -3.59 -6.90 -8.13
N LEU A 113 -3.61 -7.59 -9.27
CA LEU A 113 -4.83 -8.16 -9.84
C LEU A 113 -5.56 -9.08 -8.85
N SER A 114 -4.82 -10.00 -8.22
CA SER A 114 -5.40 -10.92 -7.24
C SER A 114 -5.95 -10.20 -6.01
N PHE A 115 -5.28 -9.14 -5.55
CA PHE A 115 -5.76 -8.29 -4.47
C PHE A 115 -7.08 -7.59 -4.85
N LEU A 116 -7.14 -6.98 -6.03
CA LEU A 116 -8.33 -6.27 -6.50
C LEU A 116 -9.53 -7.22 -6.70
N ASP A 117 -9.33 -8.38 -7.33
CA ASP A 117 -10.39 -9.40 -7.47
C ASP A 117 -10.90 -9.86 -6.10
N SER A 118 -9.98 -10.09 -5.16
CA SER A 118 -10.35 -10.46 -3.79
C SER A 118 -11.14 -9.35 -3.09
N SER A 119 -10.82 -8.08 -3.32
CA SER A 119 -11.54 -6.93 -2.76
C SER A 119 -12.96 -6.81 -3.30
N ILE A 120 -13.14 -6.98 -4.62
CA ILE A 120 -14.47 -7.04 -5.27
C ILE A 120 -15.31 -8.16 -4.65
N ARG A 121 -14.78 -9.38 -4.56
CA ARG A 121 -15.49 -10.53 -3.96
C ARG A 121 -15.86 -10.31 -2.50
N ARG A 122 -15.03 -9.61 -1.73
CA ARG A 122 -15.38 -9.25 -0.35
C ARG A 122 -16.54 -8.27 -0.31
N LEU A 123 -16.56 -7.27 -1.20
CA LEU A 123 -17.69 -6.33 -1.30
C LEU A 123 -18.98 -7.04 -1.74
N GLU A 124 -18.90 -8.03 -2.63
CA GLU A 124 -20.05 -8.88 -2.99
C GLU A 124 -20.60 -9.66 -1.78
N ALA A 125 -19.71 -10.20 -0.94
CA ALA A 125 -20.11 -10.89 0.28
C ALA A 125 -20.75 -9.93 1.29
N VAL A 126 -20.21 -8.72 1.45
CA VAL A 126 -20.77 -7.66 2.30
C VAL A 126 -22.14 -7.23 1.80
N GLU A 127 -22.29 -6.99 0.50
CA GLU A 127 -23.56 -6.66 -0.16
C GLU A 127 -24.61 -7.75 0.10
N SER A 128 -24.25 -9.01 -0.15
CA SER A 128 -25.15 -10.16 0.06
C SER A 128 -25.58 -10.31 1.52
N LEU A 129 -24.66 -10.12 2.47
CA LEU A 129 -24.98 -10.19 3.89
C LEU A 129 -25.90 -9.04 4.32
N ALA A 130 -25.61 -7.81 3.87
CA ALA A 130 -26.44 -6.65 4.15
C ALA A 130 -27.87 -6.79 3.60
N GLU A 131 -28.02 -7.36 2.40
CA GLU A 131 -29.34 -7.66 1.81
C GLU A 131 -30.14 -8.66 2.67
N VAL A 132 -29.48 -9.70 3.19
CA VAL A 132 -30.11 -10.70 4.10
C VAL A 132 -30.54 -10.06 5.42
N GLU A 133 -29.72 -9.18 5.98
CA GLU A 133 -30.01 -8.46 7.23
C GLU A 133 -31.00 -7.30 7.04
N GLY A 134 -31.36 -6.96 5.79
CA GLY A 134 -32.26 -5.86 5.47
C GLY A 134 -31.61 -4.47 5.55
N ASP A 135 -30.28 -4.39 5.67
CA ASP A 135 -29.53 -3.13 5.67
C ASP A 135 -29.28 -2.65 4.23
N GLN A 136 -30.28 -1.97 3.68
CA GLN A 136 -30.25 -1.46 2.30
C GLN A 136 -29.14 -0.44 2.06
N GLU A 137 -28.74 0.32 3.08
CA GLU A 137 -27.70 1.33 2.94
C GLU A 137 -26.32 0.67 2.86
N ALA A 138 -26.03 -0.30 3.73
CA ALA A 138 -24.79 -1.07 3.65
C ALA A 138 -24.69 -1.84 2.31
N ALA A 139 -25.79 -2.45 1.85
CA ALA A 139 -25.83 -3.13 0.56
C ALA A 139 -25.54 -2.17 -0.61
N ARG A 140 -26.15 -0.98 -0.61
CA ARG A 140 -25.91 0.06 -1.61
C ARG A 140 -24.45 0.50 -1.64
N ARG A 141 -23.86 0.81 -0.47
CA ARG A 141 -22.45 1.25 -0.37
C ARG A 141 -21.47 0.18 -0.85
N ALA A 142 -21.71 -1.08 -0.50
CA ALA A 142 -20.89 -2.19 -0.97
C ALA A 142 -20.98 -2.36 -2.49
N ARG A 143 -22.18 -2.23 -3.06
CA ARG A 143 -22.41 -2.29 -4.51
C ARG A 143 -21.71 -1.15 -5.26
N GLU A 144 -21.78 0.07 -4.75
CA GLU A 144 -21.12 1.26 -5.33
C GLU A 144 -19.60 1.09 -5.31
N ALA A 145 -19.01 0.77 -4.15
CA ALA A 145 -17.57 0.52 -4.03
C ALA A 145 -17.11 -0.60 -4.98
N LYS A 146 -17.92 -1.67 -5.13
CA LYS A 146 -17.62 -2.75 -6.06
C LYS A 146 -17.55 -2.27 -7.50
N GLN A 147 -18.48 -1.42 -7.93
CA GLN A 147 -18.51 -0.86 -9.28
C GLN A 147 -17.27 0.00 -9.54
N GLU A 148 -16.89 0.85 -8.58
CA GLU A 148 -15.67 1.67 -8.68
C GLU A 148 -14.41 0.81 -8.87
N LEU A 149 -14.33 -0.34 -8.20
CA LEU A 149 -13.18 -1.23 -8.32
C LEU A 149 -13.19 -2.14 -9.55
N SER A 150 -14.35 -2.30 -10.21
CA SER A 150 -14.52 -3.21 -11.35
C SER A 150 -13.95 -2.64 -12.65
N GLY A 151 -13.88 -1.31 -12.77
CA GLY A 151 -13.33 -0.54 -13.89
C GLY A 151 -14.00 -0.69 -15.24
#